data_AF-A0A7L1XF94-F1
#
_entry.id   AF-A0A7L1XF94-F1
#
_cell.length_a   1.000
_cell.length_b   1.000
_cell.length_c   1.000
_cell.angle_alpha   90.00
_cell.angle_beta   90.00
_cell.angle_gamma   90.00
#
_symmetry.space_group_name_H-M   'P 1'
#
loop_
_entity.id
_entity.type
_entity.pdbx_description
1 polymer ?
#
loop_
_entity_poly.entity_id
_entity_poly.type
_entity_poly.pdbx_seq_one_letter_code
_entity_poly.pdbx_strand_id
1 'polypeptide(L)'
;LTPLLPHIDHRNRGMRTRLGCLSHKSDSYNDFTAILPDKPNRALKRLSTEEATRWADSFDVLLSHKYGLAAFRAFLKTEFSEENLEFWLACEDFKKTRSAAKLASKAQRIFEEFIDVQAPREVNIDFQTRELTRRNMQEPSLTCFDQAQGKVHSLMEKDSYPRFLRSKIYTDLLSQTQRRLS
;
A
#
# COMPACT_ATOMS: atom_id res chain seq x y z
N LEU A 1 -52.45 -0.59 -41.14
CA LEU A 1 -52.12 -1.63 -42.15
C LEU A 1 -50.65 -2.00 -41.97
N THR A 2 -50.36 -2.98 -41.12
CA THR A 2 -49.19 -3.89 -41.27
C THR A 2 -49.41 -4.76 -42.52
N PRO A 3 -48.43 -5.48 -43.12
CA PRO A 3 -47.15 -6.00 -42.58
C PRO A 3 -45.95 -5.73 -43.57
N LEU A 4 -44.68 -6.08 -43.36
CA LEU A 4 -44.05 -7.41 -43.40
C LEU A 4 -42.52 -7.26 -43.17
N LEU A 5 -41.97 -8.03 -42.23
CA LEU A 5 -40.59 -8.58 -42.29
C LEU A 5 -40.60 -9.74 -43.32
N PRO A 6 -39.49 -10.06 -44.02
CA PRO A 6 -38.35 -10.82 -43.46
C PRO A 6 -37.00 -10.37 -44.09
N HIS A 7 -35.80 -10.87 -43.84
CA HIS A 7 -35.33 -12.21 -43.50
C HIS A 7 -33.90 -12.08 -42.94
N ILE A 8 -33.62 -12.83 -41.88
CA ILE A 8 -32.28 -13.05 -41.31
C ILE A 8 -31.47 -13.89 -42.30
N ASP A 9 -30.20 -13.51 -42.52
CA ASP A 9 -29.24 -14.36 -43.21
C ASP A 9 -28.08 -14.70 -42.25
N HIS A 10 -27.99 -15.99 -41.93
CA HIS A 10 -26.95 -16.58 -41.10
C HIS A 10 -25.69 -16.79 -41.94
N ARG A 11 -24.58 -16.17 -41.53
CA ARG A 11 -23.25 -16.58 -42.02
C ARG A 11 -22.30 -16.90 -40.88
N ASN A 12 -22.27 -18.19 -40.58
CA ASN A 12 -21.29 -18.90 -39.78
C ASN A 12 -19.89 -18.80 -40.42
N ARG A 13 -18.89 -18.34 -39.66
CA ARG A 13 -17.43 -18.39 -39.94
C ARG A 13 -16.73 -17.87 -38.68
N GLY A 14 -15.87 -18.58 -37.96
CA GLY A 14 -15.37 -19.94 -38.02
C GLY A 14 -14.40 -20.07 -36.84
N MET A 15 -14.50 -21.17 -36.09
CA MET A 15 -13.49 -21.54 -35.11
C MET A 15 -12.21 -21.93 -35.86
N ARG A 16 -11.11 -21.21 -35.61
CA ARG A 16 -9.76 -21.65 -35.95
C ARG A 16 -8.83 -21.41 -34.77
N THR A 17 -8.62 -22.50 -34.04
CA THR A 17 -7.51 -22.74 -33.14
C THR A 17 -6.17 -22.49 -33.86
N ARG A 18 -5.31 -21.68 -33.24
CA ARG A 18 -3.87 -21.73 -33.47
C ARG A 18 -3.17 -21.84 -32.12
N LEU A 19 -2.82 -23.07 -31.77
CA LEU A 19 -1.72 -23.38 -30.87
C LEU A 19 -0.47 -22.67 -31.41
N GLY A 20 0.19 -21.88 -30.57
CA GLY A 20 1.45 -21.22 -30.85
C GLY A 20 2.30 -21.17 -29.59
N CYS A 21 3.07 -22.24 -29.42
CA CYS A 21 4.31 -22.43 -28.64
C CYS A 21 4.47 -21.71 -27.29
N LEU A 22 4.53 -22.55 -26.24
CA LEU A 22 5.21 -22.30 -24.97
C LEU A 22 6.59 -21.68 -25.21
N SER A 23 6.80 -20.48 -24.70
CA SER A 23 8.13 -19.99 -24.34
C SER A 23 8.05 -19.51 -22.91
N HIS A 24 8.77 -20.20 -22.03
CA HIS A 24 9.07 -19.75 -20.68
C HIS A 24 9.52 -18.30 -20.71
N LYS A 25 8.64 -17.38 -20.29
CA LYS A 25 9.06 -16.08 -19.79
C LYS A 25 9.00 -16.21 -18.29
N SER A 26 10.17 -16.39 -17.70
CA SER A 26 10.39 -16.25 -16.28
C SER A 26 9.83 -14.91 -15.82
N ASP A 27 8.80 -14.92 -14.98
CA ASP A 27 8.33 -13.76 -14.23
C ASP A 27 9.40 -13.37 -13.20
N SER A 28 10.50 -12.81 -13.67
CA SER A 28 11.52 -12.21 -12.83
C SER A 28 11.09 -10.77 -12.57
N TYR A 29 10.17 -10.60 -11.60
CA TYR A 29 9.86 -9.32 -10.97
C TYR A 29 11.06 -8.82 -10.15
N ASN A 30 12.20 -8.59 -10.80
CA ASN A 30 13.42 -8.06 -10.20
C ASN A 30 13.83 -6.74 -10.88
N ASP A 31 12.87 -5.89 -11.25
CA ASP A 31 13.17 -4.49 -11.58
C ASP A 31 12.66 -3.56 -10.47
N PHE A 32 13.36 -3.61 -9.33
CA PHE A 32 13.14 -2.72 -8.18
C PHE A 32 13.39 -1.24 -8.51
N THR A 33 14.00 -0.96 -9.67
CA THR A 33 14.34 0.40 -10.12
C THR A 33 13.11 1.24 -10.45
N ALA A 34 11.96 0.62 -10.73
CA ALA A 34 10.72 1.30 -11.12
C ALA A 34 9.88 1.85 -9.94
N ILE A 35 10.19 1.49 -8.69
CA ILE A 35 9.38 1.86 -7.50
C ILE A 35 9.83 3.21 -6.89
N LEU A 36 10.86 3.84 -7.45
CA LEU A 36 11.48 5.05 -6.90
C LEU A 36 11.26 6.27 -7.81
N PRO A 37 11.11 7.49 -7.24
CA PRO A 37 10.98 8.71 -8.01
C PRO A 37 12.24 8.96 -8.85
N ASP A 38 12.13 8.77 -10.17
CA ASP A 38 12.86 9.26 -11.36
C ASP A 38 14.35 9.69 -11.31
N LYS A 39 15.10 9.41 -10.24
CA LYS A 39 16.53 9.74 -10.14
C LYS A 39 17.34 8.54 -9.63
N PRO A 40 17.75 7.64 -10.53
CA PRO A 40 18.62 6.52 -10.18
C PRO A 40 20.06 7.04 -10.10
N ASN A 41 20.62 7.25 -8.90
CA ASN A 41 22.03 6.91 -8.58
C ASN A 41 22.65 7.53 -7.32
N ARG A 42 22.00 8.45 -6.57
CA ARG A 42 22.66 9.06 -5.39
C ARG A 42 22.05 8.72 -4.02
N ALA A 43 20.74 8.51 -3.93
CA ALA A 43 20.07 8.25 -2.65
C ALA A 43 20.26 6.81 -2.15
N LEU A 44 20.10 5.81 -3.03
CA LEU A 44 20.39 4.39 -2.75
C LEU A 44 21.89 4.07 -2.58
N LYS A 45 22.78 5.03 -2.88
CA LYS A 45 24.23 4.85 -2.68
C LYS A 45 24.66 4.99 -1.21
N ARG A 46 23.77 5.42 -0.31
CA ARG A 46 24.12 5.77 1.08
C ARG A 46 23.42 4.96 2.17
N LEU A 47 22.56 4.00 1.83
CA LEU A 47 22.02 3.09 2.84
C LEU A 47 23.17 2.22 3.33
N SER A 48 23.53 2.36 4.60
CA SER A 48 24.52 1.47 5.23
C SER A 48 23.83 0.17 5.66
N THR A 49 24.59 -0.93 5.71
CA THR A 49 24.03 -2.23 6.14
C THR A 49 23.48 -2.11 7.56
N GLU A 50 24.17 -1.31 8.38
CA GLU A 50 23.82 -1.03 9.77
C GLU A 50 22.47 -0.30 9.89
N GLU A 51 22.15 0.63 9.00
CA GLU A 51 20.84 1.30 8.99
C GLU A 51 19.72 0.33 8.63
N ALA A 52 19.94 -0.57 7.67
CA ALA A 52 18.95 -1.56 7.23
C ALA A 52 18.74 -2.67 8.28
N THR A 53 19.79 -3.08 9.00
CA THR A 53 19.65 -4.06 10.10
C THR A 53 18.80 -3.53 11.24
N ARG A 54 18.90 -2.22 11.53
CA ARG A 54 18.11 -1.59 12.60
C ARG A 54 16.61 -1.56 12.32
N TRP A 55 16.19 -1.72 11.07
CA TRP A 55 14.76 -1.83 10.77
C TRP A 55 14.11 -3.08 11.38
N ALA A 56 14.90 -4.08 11.78
CA ALA A 56 14.42 -5.24 12.51
C ALA A 56 14.27 -5.01 14.02
N ASP A 57 14.82 -3.91 14.57
CA ASP A 57 14.78 -3.62 16.01
C ASP A 57 13.34 -3.42 16.50
N SER A 58 12.54 -2.67 15.74
CA SER A 58 11.09 -2.52 15.97
C SER A 58 10.39 -1.97 14.73
N PHE A 59 9.07 -2.17 14.68
CA PHE A 59 8.25 -1.62 13.60
C PHE A 59 8.30 -0.09 13.57
N ASP A 60 8.35 0.58 14.73
CA ASP A 60 8.50 2.03 14.81
C ASP A 60 9.84 2.51 14.25
N VAL A 61 10.93 1.76 14.46
CA VAL A 61 12.23 2.09 13.86
C VAL A 61 12.15 2.03 12.34
N LEU A 62 11.52 0.98 11.78
CA LEU A 62 11.27 0.87 10.35
C LEU A 62 10.47 2.07 9.80
N LEU A 63 9.35 2.44 10.45
CA LEU A 63 8.48 3.53 10.01
C LEU A 63 9.13 4.92 10.14
N SER A 64 10.01 5.11 11.11
CA SER A 64 10.76 6.36 11.29
C SER A 64 11.78 6.62 10.18
N HIS A 65 12.20 5.57 9.47
CA HIS A 65 13.25 5.66 8.46
C HIS A 65 12.67 5.76 7.05
N LYS A 66 12.98 6.85 6.33
CA LYS A 66 12.44 7.12 4.98
C LYS A 66 12.59 5.95 4.00
N TYR A 67 13.74 5.28 4.03
CA TYR A 67 13.99 4.13 3.15
C TYR A 67 13.34 2.84 3.66
N GLY A 68 13.23 2.68 4.98
CA GLY A 68 12.50 1.55 5.58
C GLY A 68 11.04 1.61 5.20
N LEU A 69 10.43 2.79 5.32
CA LEU A 69 9.07 3.06 4.87
C LEU A 69 8.86 2.80 3.37
N ALA A 70 9.80 3.20 2.52
CA ALA A 70 9.71 2.94 1.09
C ALA A 70 9.79 1.44 0.76
N ALA A 71 10.70 0.70 1.42
CA ALA A 71 10.82 -0.75 1.26
C ALA A 71 9.58 -1.48 1.78
N PHE A 72 9.05 -1.07 2.93
CA PHE A 72 7.85 -1.65 3.51
C PHE A 72 6.62 -1.37 2.64
N ARG A 73 6.46 -0.14 2.13
CA ARG A 73 5.42 0.19 1.14
C ARG A 73 5.50 -0.69 -0.11
N ALA A 74 6.70 -0.92 -0.63
CA ALA A 74 6.90 -1.79 -1.79
C ALA A 74 6.47 -3.22 -1.48
N PHE A 75 6.79 -3.72 -0.29
CA PHE A 75 6.35 -5.04 0.17
C PHE A 75 4.83 -5.13 0.32
N LEU A 76 4.16 -4.17 0.95
CA LEU A 76 2.71 -4.20 1.13
C LEU A 76 1.97 -4.19 -0.21
N LYS A 77 2.50 -3.52 -1.24
CA LYS A 77 1.94 -3.60 -2.60
C LYS A 77 1.98 -4.99 -3.20
N THR A 78 2.97 -5.81 -2.84
CA THR A 78 3.02 -7.22 -3.28
C THR A 78 1.98 -8.09 -2.59
N GLU A 79 1.49 -7.64 -1.43
CA GLU A 79 0.48 -8.32 -0.63
C GLU A 79 -0.91 -7.67 -0.72
N PHE A 80 -1.06 -6.65 -1.58
CA PHE A 80 -2.30 -5.87 -1.75
C PHE A 80 -2.85 -5.32 -0.43
N SER A 81 -1.95 -4.83 0.44
CA SER A 81 -2.28 -4.35 1.79
C SER A 81 -1.66 -2.98 2.10
N GLU A 82 -1.34 -2.19 1.07
CA GLU A 82 -0.67 -0.88 1.22
C GLU A 82 -1.58 0.21 1.80
N GLU A 83 -2.91 0.04 1.77
CA GLU A 83 -3.87 0.94 2.39
C GLU A 83 -3.60 1.14 3.88
N ASN A 84 -3.12 0.11 4.57
CA ASN A 84 -2.79 0.18 6.00
C ASN A 84 -1.70 1.22 6.28
N LEU A 85 -0.65 1.23 5.46
CA LEU A 85 0.45 2.19 5.59
C LEU A 85 0.05 3.59 5.12
N GLU A 86 -0.71 3.69 4.04
CA GLU A 86 -1.19 5.01 3.58
C GLU A 86 -2.14 5.66 4.60
N PHE A 87 -3.04 4.89 5.20
CA PHE A 87 -3.89 5.38 6.28
C PHE A 87 -3.08 5.84 7.49
N TRP A 88 -2.09 5.05 7.92
CA TRP A 88 -1.22 5.42 9.03
C TRP A 88 -0.47 6.72 8.75
N LEU A 89 0.07 6.89 7.54
CA LEU A 89 0.75 8.12 7.11
C LEU A 89 -0.19 9.32 7.01
N ALA A 90 -1.41 9.11 6.52
CA ALA A 90 -2.44 10.14 6.47
C ALA A 90 -2.78 10.63 7.88
N CYS A 91 -2.85 9.73 8.87
CA CYS A 91 -3.02 10.07 10.28
C CYS A 91 -1.84 10.89 10.84
N GLU A 92 -0.59 10.49 10.56
CA GLU A 92 0.60 11.23 11.01
C GLU A 92 0.67 12.63 10.40
N ASP A 93 0.27 12.77 9.14
CA ASP A 93 0.16 14.07 8.49
C ASP A 93 -1.04 14.87 9.04
N PHE A 94 -2.14 14.21 9.37
CA PHE A 94 -3.33 14.84 9.96
C PHE A 94 -3.02 15.50 11.30
N LYS A 95 -2.28 14.81 12.19
CA LYS A 95 -1.86 15.34 13.50
C LYS A 95 -1.00 16.60 13.43
N LYS A 96 -0.37 16.88 12.28
CA LYS A 96 0.45 18.09 12.05
C LYS A 96 -0.37 19.30 11.60
N THR A 97 -1.69 19.14 11.41
CA THR A 97 -2.58 20.18 10.88
C THR A 97 -2.86 21.24 11.94
N ARG A 98 -2.51 22.50 11.65
CA ARG A 98 -2.71 23.64 12.57
C ARG A 98 -3.99 24.44 12.33
N SER A 99 -4.56 24.37 11.13
CA SER A 99 -5.75 25.14 10.75
C SER A 99 -7.00 24.31 10.95
N ALA A 100 -7.97 24.83 11.71
CA ALA A 100 -9.24 24.15 11.98
C ALA A 100 -10.02 23.80 10.69
N ALA A 101 -10.07 24.72 9.73
CA ALA A 101 -10.72 24.47 8.43
C ALA A 101 -10.02 23.35 7.62
N LYS A 102 -8.69 23.32 7.65
CA LYS A 102 -7.91 22.22 7.01
C LYS A 102 -8.08 20.91 7.77
N LEU A 103 -8.22 20.97 9.09
CA LEU A 103 -8.40 19.79 9.94
C LEU A 103 -9.71 19.09 9.59
N ALA A 104 -10.84 19.81 9.58
CA ALA A 104 -12.13 19.22 9.25
C ALA A 104 -12.16 18.61 7.84
N SER A 105 -11.68 19.35 6.83
CA SER A 105 -11.63 18.85 5.44
C SER A 105 -10.71 17.64 5.27
N LYS A 106 -9.58 17.60 5.97
CA LYS A 106 -8.66 16.45 5.94
C LYS A 106 -9.22 15.24 6.68
N ALA A 107 -9.88 15.46 7.82
CA ALA A 107 -10.58 14.41 8.54
C ALA A 107 -11.62 13.74 7.64
N GLN A 108 -12.43 14.54 6.93
CA GLN A 108 -13.45 14.02 6.02
C GLN A 108 -12.83 13.14 4.93
N ARG A 109 -11.75 13.62 4.30
CA ARG A 109 -11.04 12.86 3.26
C ARG A 109 -10.48 11.53 3.78
N ILE A 110 -9.87 11.54 4.95
CA ILE A 110 -9.33 10.30 5.56
C ILE A 110 -10.46 9.32 5.86
N PHE A 111 -11.58 9.83 6.39
CA PHE A 111 -12.74 8.99 6.69
C PHE A 111 -13.31 8.32 5.44
N GLU A 112 -13.57 9.09 4.38
CA GLU A 112 -14.12 8.58 3.11
C GLU A 112 -13.17 7.65 2.37
N GLU A 113 -11.85 7.88 2.46
CA GLU A 113 -10.87 7.06 1.73
C GLU A 113 -10.57 5.73 2.44
N PHE A 114 -10.57 5.71 3.79
CA PHE A 114 -10.04 4.58 4.56
C PHE A 114 -10.99 3.99 5.61
N ILE A 115 -11.94 4.73 6.16
CA ILE A 115 -12.72 4.31 7.34
C ILE A 115 -14.15 3.91 7.01
N ASP A 116 -14.79 4.62 6.08
CA ASP A 116 -16.19 4.39 5.75
C ASP A 116 -16.41 2.95 5.26
N VAL A 117 -17.61 2.42 5.48
CA VAL A 117 -18.01 1.14 4.90
C VAL A 117 -17.98 1.30 3.38
N GLN A 118 -17.29 0.39 2.68
CA GLN A 118 -17.10 0.45 1.23
C GLN A 118 -16.18 1.59 0.76
N ALA A 119 -15.38 2.17 1.67
CA ALA A 119 -14.33 3.08 1.27
C ALA A 119 -13.40 2.38 0.25
N PRO A 120 -12.91 3.09 -0.79
CA PRO A 120 -12.12 2.48 -1.86
C PRO A 120 -10.83 1.83 -1.36
N ARG A 121 -10.35 2.24 -0.18
CA ARG A 121 -9.14 1.75 0.48
C ARG A 121 -9.43 1.45 1.96
N GLU A 122 -10.60 0.86 2.23
CA GLU A 122 -11.07 0.53 3.57
C GLU A 122 -10.04 -0.29 4.36
N VAL A 123 -9.63 0.21 5.53
CA VAL A 123 -8.70 -0.51 6.43
C VAL A 123 -9.43 -1.54 7.29
N ASN A 124 -8.73 -2.63 7.61
CA ASN A 124 -9.31 -3.71 8.43
C ASN A 124 -9.34 -3.34 9.93
N ILE A 125 -10.45 -2.71 10.36
CA ILE A 125 -10.73 -2.35 11.76
C ILE A 125 -12.08 -2.89 12.22
N ASP A 126 -12.20 -3.17 13.53
CA ASP A 126 -13.43 -3.65 14.13
C ASP A 126 -14.56 -2.58 14.12
N PHE A 127 -15.80 -3.05 14.21
CA PHE A 127 -16.99 -2.20 14.18
C PHE A 127 -16.96 -1.12 15.26
N GLN A 128 -16.50 -1.45 16.47
CA GLN A 128 -16.45 -0.51 17.59
C GLN A 128 -15.50 0.65 17.32
N THR A 129 -14.34 0.35 16.73
CA THR A 129 -13.33 1.34 16.35
C THR A 129 -13.85 2.27 15.26
N ARG A 130 -14.48 1.71 14.22
CA ARG A 130 -15.08 2.49 13.13
C ARG A 130 -16.16 3.44 13.65
N GLU A 131 -17.04 2.92 14.51
CA GLU A 131 -18.15 3.69 15.08
C GLU A 131 -17.66 4.79 16.03
N LEU A 132 -16.57 4.56 16.77
CA LEU A 132 -15.90 5.62 17.53
C LEU A 132 -15.36 6.70 16.60
N THR A 133 -14.63 6.34 15.54
CA THR A 133 -14.11 7.32 14.57
C THR A 133 -15.24 8.11 13.93
N ARG A 134 -16.36 7.47 13.55
CA ARG A 134 -17.56 8.15 13.01
C ARG A 134 -18.14 9.17 13.99
N ARG A 135 -18.15 8.89 15.30
CA ARG A 135 -18.57 9.87 16.31
C ARG A 135 -17.59 11.02 16.44
N ASN A 136 -16.28 10.75 16.42
CA ASN A 136 -15.24 11.78 16.45
C ASN A 136 -15.34 12.73 15.24
N MET A 137 -15.85 12.26 14.10
CA MET A 137 -16.07 13.08 12.90
C MET A 137 -17.13 14.18 13.07
N GLN A 138 -17.99 14.12 14.10
CA GLN A 138 -18.96 15.19 14.38
C GLN A 138 -18.27 16.49 14.84
N GLU A 139 -17.17 16.34 15.60
CA GLU A 139 -16.31 17.45 16.01
C GLU A 139 -14.84 17.03 15.86
N PRO A 140 -14.29 17.12 14.63
CA PRO A 140 -12.95 16.63 14.36
C PRO A 140 -11.89 17.32 15.20
N SER A 141 -11.08 16.52 15.89
CA SER A 141 -9.90 16.95 16.65
C SER A 141 -8.66 16.20 16.18
N LEU A 142 -7.47 16.57 16.67
CA LEU A 142 -6.21 15.89 16.31
C LEU A 142 -6.17 14.42 16.73
N THR A 143 -7.04 13.99 17.64
CA THR A 143 -7.13 12.62 18.14
C THR A 143 -8.22 11.79 17.45
N CYS A 144 -8.88 12.35 16.42
CA CYS A 144 -10.03 11.74 15.74
C CYS A 144 -9.77 10.28 15.30
N PHE A 145 -8.55 9.99 14.86
CA PHE A 145 -8.15 8.70 14.31
C PHE A 145 -7.26 7.86 15.23
N ASP A 146 -6.97 8.28 16.47
CA ASP A 146 -5.94 7.63 17.31
C ASP A 146 -6.21 6.13 17.52
N GLN A 147 -7.46 5.76 17.82
CA GLN A 147 -7.82 4.35 18.02
C GLN A 147 -7.71 3.55 16.73
N ALA A 148 -8.23 4.07 15.62
CA ALA A 148 -8.15 3.41 14.32
C ALA A 148 -6.70 3.26 13.85
N GLN A 149 -5.90 4.31 13.98
CA GLN A 149 -4.47 4.30 13.66
C GLN A 149 -3.71 3.27 14.50
N GLY A 150 -4.00 3.18 15.80
CA GLY A 150 -3.40 2.17 16.68
C GLY A 150 -3.76 0.74 16.28
N LYS A 151 -5.00 0.49 15.86
CA LYS A 151 -5.43 -0.83 15.37
C LYS A 151 -4.70 -1.22 14.09
N VAL A 152 -4.61 -0.31 13.12
CA VAL A 152 -3.93 -0.56 11.84
C VAL A 152 -2.42 -0.68 12.01
N HIS A 153 -1.81 0.11 12.90
CA HIS A 153 -0.40 -0.05 13.27
C HIS A 153 -0.15 -1.44 13.86
N SER A 154 -0.95 -1.87 14.83
CA SER A 154 -0.81 -3.21 15.44
C SER A 154 -1.06 -4.35 14.44
N LEU A 155 -1.97 -4.16 13.48
CA LEU A 155 -2.22 -5.10 12.39
C LEU A 155 -0.95 -5.29 11.55
N MET A 156 -0.37 -4.18 11.06
CA MET A 156 0.87 -4.23 10.28
C MET A 156 2.04 -4.80 11.09
N GLU A 157 2.18 -4.42 12.35
CA GLU A 157 3.26 -4.88 13.23
C GLU A 157 3.20 -6.40 13.49
N LYS A 158 2.00 -6.96 13.64
CA LYS A 158 1.82 -8.38 13.97
C LYS A 158 1.77 -9.30 12.76
N ASP A 159 1.43 -8.77 11.59
CA ASP A 159 1.20 -9.57 10.39
C ASP A 159 2.20 -9.26 9.26
N SER A 160 2.13 -8.06 8.67
CA SER A 160 2.93 -7.71 7.50
C SER A 160 4.42 -7.49 7.84
N TYR A 161 4.73 -6.90 8.99
CA TYR A 161 6.10 -6.57 9.39
C TYR A 161 7.00 -7.82 9.59
N PRO A 162 6.58 -8.88 10.30
CA PRO A 162 7.36 -10.13 10.41
C PRO A 162 7.55 -10.83 9.06
N ARG A 163 6.61 -10.67 8.12
CA ARG A 163 6.74 -11.18 6.75
C ARG A 163 7.70 -10.34 5.92
N PHE A 164 7.64 -9.01 6.06
CA PHE A 164 8.59 -8.09 5.43
C PHE A 164 10.04 -8.42 5.79
N LEU A 165 10.35 -8.63 7.07
CA LEU A 165 11.71 -8.98 7.52
C LEU A 165 12.23 -10.32 6.97
N ARG A 166 11.34 -11.20 6.49
CA ARG A 166 11.70 -12.47 5.84
C ARG A 166 11.62 -12.40 4.31
N SER A 167 11.16 -11.28 3.77
CA SER A 167 10.94 -11.12 2.34
C SER A 167 12.25 -11.00 1.56
N LYS A 168 12.20 -11.35 0.27
CA LYS A 168 13.29 -11.11 -0.66
C LYS A 168 13.63 -9.61 -0.76
N ILE A 169 12.62 -8.73 -0.62
CA ILE A 169 12.81 -7.28 -0.66
C ILE A 169 13.77 -6.82 0.44
N TYR A 170 13.58 -7.28 1.68
CA TYR A 170 14.44 -6.90 2.80
C TYR A 170 15.81 -7.60 2.75
N THR A 171 15.82 -8.90 2.47
CA THR A 171 17.06 -9.70 2.45
C THR A 171 17.99 -9.33 1.29
N ASP A 172 17.46 -8.96 0.12
CA ASP A 172 18.26 -8.43 -0.99
C ASP A 172 18.89 -7.08 -0.64
N LEU A 173 18.17 -6.21 0.08
CA LEU A 173 18.71 -4.92 0.55
C LEU A 173 19.90 -5.14 1.51
N LEU A 174 19.79 -6.10 2.45
CA LEU A 174 20.90 -6.44 3.35
C LEU A 174 22.11 -6.99 2.58
N SER A 175 21.90 -7.94 1.65
CA SER A 175 22.99 -8.59 0.92
C SER A 175 23.70 -7.67 -0.08
N GLN A 176 22.94 -6.80 -0.78
CA GLN A 176 23.52 -5.81 -1.70
C GLN A 176 24.38 -4.78 -0.95
N THR A 177 24.07 -4.51 0.31
CA THR A 177 24.83 -3.57 1.12
C THR A 177 26.08 -4.21 1.71
N GLN A 178 26.03 -5.50 2.07
CA GLN A 178 27.22 -6.27 2.51
C GLN A 178 28.27 -6.44 1.40
N ARG A 179 27.86 -6.74 0.15
CA ARG A 179 28.80 -6.87 -0.99
C ARG A 179 29.53 -5.57 -1.36
N ARG A 180 29.07 -4.41 -0.87
CA ARG A 180 29.74 -3.13 -1.08
C ARG A 180 30.82 -2.84 -0.03
N LEU A 181 30.83 -3.60 1.08
CA LEU A 181 31.77 -3.44 2.18
C LEU A 181 32.93 -4.47 2.14
N SER A 182 32.79 -5.53 1.33
CA SER A 182 33.82 -6.54 1.04
C SER A 182 34.62 -6.19 -0.21
#